data_AF-A0A199VR94-F1
#
_entry.id   AF-A0A199VR94-F1
#
_cell.length_a   1.000
_cell.length_b   1.000
_cell.length_c   1.000
_cell.angle_alpha   90.00
_cell.angle_beta   90.00
_cell.angle_gamma   90.00
#
_symmetry.space_group_name_H-M   'P 1'
#
loop_
_entity.id
_entity.type
_entity.pdbx_description
1 polymer ?
#
loop_
_entity_poly.entity_id
_entity_poly.type
_entity_poly.pdbx_seq_one_letter_code
_entity_poly.pdbx_strand_id
1 'polypeptide(L)'
;MMHSTLLLQWRSPPLPSLHPLSLPTRSPSSSLSPPPPLSPPLTTFSLGGGGCGGGGELTARERRQLRHERRESRAGSANWREEVEERLLHKPKKKPRASWTEELNLDLLARLGPRWWVVRVSRATGHETAERLARALARGFPDLEFKVYYPSVREKRKLKNGSISIKSKPLFPGCVFLHCTLNKEIHDFIRECDGIGGFIGSRVGNTKRQINKPKPVEVDEMEAVFKQAKEEQQKADQAFKEEEQEEHVNIRESIKLKDKMISRLKKETSNSGKGHKSLIPGVPVRVLSGPFTEFTGRLKELDLKNGKATVGFMLFGKESFVDLEIDQVDAANT
;
A
#
# COMPACT_ATOMS: atom_id res chain seq x y z
N MET A 1 -39.51 6.86 -37.98
CA MET A 1 -38.83 7.50 -36.82
C MET A 1 -37.66 6.61 -36.45
N MET A 2 -36.50 6.88 -37.04
CA MET A 2 -35.26 6.14 -36.85
C MET A 2 -34.16 7.15 -36.55
N HIS A 3 -33.64 7.11 -35.33
CA HIS A 3 -32.59 8.03 -34.90
C HIS A 3 -31.24 7.47 -35.35
N SER A 4 -30.71 8.11 -36.40
CA SER A 4 -29.43 7.84 -37.04
C SER A 4 -28.27 8.19 -36.10
N THR A 5 -27.46 7.19 -35.77
CA THR A 5 -26.23 7.28 -34.99
C THR A 5 -25.11 7.85 -35.87
N LEU A 6 -24.64 9.07 -35.59
CA LEU A 6 -23.46 9.65 -36.22
C LEU A 6 -22.19 9.13 -35.55
N LEU A 7 -21.54 8.17 -36.21
CA LEU A 7 -20.17 7.75 -35.94
C LEU A 7 -19.20 8.81 -36.50
N LEU A 8 -18.55 9.57 -35.62
CA LEU A 8 -17.42 10.43 -35.99
C LEU A 8 -16.11 9.66 -35.80
N GLN A 9 -15.58 9.29 -36.95
CA GLN A 9 -14.30 8.64 -37.20
C GLN A 9 -13.16 9.59 -36.81
N TRP A 10 -12.36 9.23 -35.80
CA TRP A 10 -11.16 9.97 -35.45
C TRP A 10 -10.02 9.62 -36.41
N ARG A 11 -9.38 10.66 -36.95
CA ARG A 11 -8.31 10.62 -37.95
C ARG A 11 -7.01 11.06 -37.27
N SER A 12 -6.03 10.16 -37.23
CA SER A 12 -4.73 10.41 -36.58
C SER A 12 -3.94 11.54 -37.28
N PRO A 13 -3.29 12.45 -36.54
CA PRO A 13 -2.35 13.41 -37.12
C PRO A 13 -0.96 12.77 -37.36
N PRO A 14 -0.17 13.27 -38.34
CA PRO A 14 1.11 12.67 -38.72
C PRO A 14 2.24 13.03 -37.75
N LEU A 15 3.14 12.07 -37.52
CA LEU A 15 4.35 12.19 -36.70
C LEU A 15 5.39 13.11 -37.37
N PRO A 16 6.06 14.02 -36.63
CA PRO A 16 7.27 14.69 -37.10
C PRO A 16 8.52 13.83 -36.88
N SER A 17 9.40 13.85 -37.88
CA SER A 17 10.67 13.14 -38.01
C SER A 17 11.72 13.54 -36.96
N LEU A 18 12.33 12.53 -36.31
CA LEU A 18 13.43 12.68 -35.37
C LEU A 18 14.77 12.87 -36.12
N HIS A 19 15.49 13.95 -35.82
CA HIS A 19 16.92 14.07 -36.11
C HIS A 19 17.74 13.64 -34.88
N PRO A 20 18.85 12.89 -35.06
CA PRO A 20 19.68 12.46 -33.94
C PRO A 20 20.65 13.58 -33.53
N LEU A 21 20.50 14.09 -32.31
CA LEU A 21 21.51 14.95 -31.68
C LEU A 21 22.49 14.09 -30.88
N SER A 22 23.74 14.13 -31.32
CA SER A 22 24.91 13.48 -30.74
C SER A 22 25.22 13.99 -29.32
N LEU A 23 25.31 13.06 -28.37
CA LEU A 23 25.79 13.28 -27.01
C LEU A 23 27.33 13.38 -27.00
N PRO A 24 27.95 14.36 -26.31
CA PRO A 24 29.37 14.32 -26.04
C PRO A 24 29.65 13.40 -24.85
N THR A 25 30.48 12.38 -25.08
CA THR A 25 31.02 11.47 -24.07
C THR A 25 31.98 12.21 -23.15
N ARG A 26 31.67 12.23 -21.84
CA ARG A 26 32.57 12.71 -20.79
C ARG A 26 33.31 11.52 -20.20
N SER A 27 34.60 11.38 -20.53
CA SER A 27 35.53 10.45 -19.91
C SER A 27 36.01 10.96 -18.54
N PRO A 28 36.44 10.06 -17.62
CA PRO A 28 36.97 10.44 -16.32
C PRO A 28 38.48 10.70 -16.42
N SER A 29 38.93 11.92 -16.13
CA SER A 29 40.35 12.22 -15.97
C SER A 29 40.80 11.87 -14.55
N SER A 30 41.64 10.84 -14.46
CA SER A 30 42.43 10.48 -13.29
C SER A 30 43.47 11.56 -12.97
N SER A 31 43.62 11.84 -11.69
CA SER A 31 44.64 12.70 -11.11
C SER A 31 46.04 12.08 -11.26
N LEU A 32 46.94 12.76 -11.96
CA LEU A 32 48.38 12.48 -11.93
C LEU A 32 49.13 13.80 -11.67
N SER A 33 49.79 13.84 -10.53
CA SER A 33 50.70 14.89 -10.07
C SER A 33 51.93 14.98 -10.99
N PRO A 34 52.49 16.17 -11.26
CA PRO A 34 53.75 16.28 -11.98
C PRO A 34 54.95 15.93 -11.06
N PRO A 35 56.03 15.33 -11.60
CA PRO A 35 57.25 15.06 -10.84
C PRO A 35 58.12 16.33 -10.68
N PRO A 36 59.01 16.38 -9.67
CA PRO A 36 59.90 17.51 -9.43
C PRO A 36 61.04 17.60 -10.45
N PRO A 37 61.65 18.79 -10.68
CA PRO A 37 62.75 18.94 -11.61
C PRO A 37 64.05 18.33 -11.07
N LEU A 38 64.77 17.65 -11.98
CA LEU A 38 66.09 17.06 -11.78
C LEU A 38 67.14 18.13 -11.49
N SER A 39 67.98 17.88 -10.49
CA SER A 39 69.20 18.63 -10.18
C SER A 39 70.29 18.39 -11.24
N PRO A 40 71.10 19.41 -11.60
CA PRO A 40 72.23 19.23 -12.51
C PRO A 40 73.39 18.50 -11.80
N PRO A 41 74.22 17.74 -12.54
CA PRO A 41 75.32 16.98 -11.95
C PRO A 41 76.45 17.89 -11.47
N LEU A 42 76.98 17.57 -10.30
CA LEU A 42 78.22 18.09 -9.75
C LEU A 42 79.36 17.79 -10.74
N THR A 43 79.88 18.84 -11.37
CA THR A 43 81.10 18.73 -12.15
C THR A 43 82.27 19.03 -11.22
N THR A 44 82.95 17.96 -10.81
CA THR A 44 84.26 17.98 -10.18
C THR A 44 85.24 18.76 -11.06
N PHE A 45 85.91 19.77 -10.53
CA PHE A 45 87.10 20.34 -11.16
C PHE A 45 88.26 20.41 -10.18
N SER A 46 89.30 19.65 -10.53
CA SER A 46 90.61 19.61 -9.90
C SER A 46 91.25 20.98 -9.80
N LEU A 47 91.97 21.16 -8.69
CA LEU A 47 93.07 22.11 -8.56
C LEU A 47 94.19 21.74 -9.55
N GLY A 48 94.70 22.72 -10.29
CA GLY A 48 95.95 22.57 -11.05
C GLY A 48 96.18 23.61 -12.14
N GLY A 49 96.88 24.69 -11.80
CA GLY A 49 97.94 25.34 -12.58
C GLY A 49 97.72 25.74 -14.05
N GLY A 50 97.75 27.06 -14.29
CA GLY A 50 98.48 27.69 -15.39
C GLY A 50 97.79 27.76 -16.77
N GLY A 51 97.67 28.97 -17.33
CA GLY A 51 97.47 29.14 -18.78
C GLY A 51 96.45 30.21 -19.17
N CYS A 52 96.98 31.40 -19.44
CA CYS A 52 96.49 32.51 -20.25
C CYS A 52 95.49 32.15 -21.38
N GLY A 53 94.40 32.91 -21.53
CA GLY A 53 93.55 32.90 -22.73
C GLY A 53 92.28 33.75 -22.57
N GLY A 54 92.14 34.81 -23.37
CA GLY A 54 91.17 35.89 -23.16
C GLY A 54 89.72 35.58 -23.56
N GLY A 55 88.80 36.28 -22.89
CA GLY A 55 87.36 36.26 -23.16
C GLY A 55 86.64 37.41 -22.41
N GLY A 56 86.51 38.55 -23.10
CA GLY A 56 85.71 39.76 -22.79
C GLY A 56 85.18 39.95 -21.36
N GLU A 57 85.93 40.68 -20.54
CA GLU A 57 85.44 41.19 -19.26
C GLU A 57 84.42 42.31 -19.51
N LEU A 58 83.12 42.00 -19.37
CA LEU A 58 82.04 42.99 -19.43
C LEU A 58 82.38 44.18 -18.54
N THR A 59 82.39 45.37 -19.15
CA THR A 59 82.74 46.61 -18.45
C THR A 59 81.81 46.84 -17.27
N ALA A 60 82.28 47.56 -16.25
CA ALA A 60 81.49 47.87 -15.05
C ALA A 60 80.13 48.54 -15.38
N ARG A 61 80.05 49.23 -16.53
CA ARG A 61 78.83 49.84 -17.07
C ARG A 61 77.85 48.81 -17.61
N GLU A 62 78.32 47.84 -18.39
CA GLU A 62 77.51 46.72 -18.89
C GLU A 62 77.01 45.83 -17.73
N ARG A 63 77.83 45.58 -16.70
CA ARG A 63 77.38 44.87 -15.49
C ARG A 63 76.33 45.62 -14.68
N ARG A 64 76.25 46.95 -14.80
CA ARG A 64 75.20 47.77 -14.15
C ARG A 64 73.93 47.76 -14.99
N GLN A 65 74.04 47.86 -16.32
CA GLN A 65 72.91 47.73 -17.25
C GLN A 65 72.26 46.36 -17.12
N LEU A 66 73.03 45.27 -17.10
CA LEU A 66 72.48 43.92 -17.00
C LEU A 66 71.77 43.66 -15.66
N ARG A 67 72.17 44.39 -14.59
CA ARG A 67 71.48 44.38 -13.29
C ARG A 67 70.25 45.30 -13.24
N HIS A 68 70.23 46.35 -14.05
CA HIS A 68 69.08 47.23 -14.23
C HIS A 68 68.02 46.53 -15.07
N GLU A 69 68.42 45.95 -16.20
CA GLU A 69 67.59 45.18 -17.10
C GLU A 69 67.03 43.93 -16.41
N ARG A 70 67.81 43.23 -15.57
CA ARG A 70 67.29 42.15 -14.71
C ARG A 70 66.31 42.65 -13.64
N ARG A 71 66.45 43.91 -13.18
CA ARG A 71 65.49 44.53 -12.26
C ARG A 71 64.22 44.96 -12.98
N GLU A 72 64.32 45.45 -14.21
CA GLU A 72 63.19 45.83 -15.07
C GLU A 72 62.44 44.62 -15.61
N SER A 73 63.14 43.55 -15.99
CA SER A 73 62.55 42.26 -16.36
C SER A 73 61.85 41.58 -15.18
N ARG A 74 62.31 41.85 -13.95
CA ARG A 74 61.67 41.41 -12.70
C ARG A 74 60.57 42.38 -12.24
N ALA A 75 60.64 43.65 -12.62
CA ALA A 75 59.61 44.68 -12.37
C ALA A 75 58.48 44.67 -13.41
N GLY A 76 58.67 44.02 -14.57
CA GLY A 76 57.58 43.62 -15.48
C GLY A 76 56.58 42.67 -14.82
N SER A 77 56.95 42.08 -13.68
CA SER A 77 56.02 41.49 -12.71
C SER A 77 55.33 42.58 -11.86
N ALA A 78 54.91 43.70 -12.45
CA ALA A 78 53.86 44.57 -11.90
C ALA A 78 52.48 44.06 -12.34
N ASN A 79 52.44 43.23 -13.39
CA ASN A 79 51.23 42.66 -13.96
C ASN A 79 50.55 41.62 -13.05
N TRP A 80 51.22 41.10 -12.02
CA TRP A 80 50.57 40.14 -11.11
C TRP A 80 49.46 40.78 -10.29
N ARG A 81 49.56 42.08 -9.96
CA ARG A 81 48.49 42.79 -9.24
C ARG A 81 47.27 42.97 -10.12
N GLU A 82 47.48 43.42 -11.35
CA GLU A 82 46.42 43.62 -12.34
C GLU A 82 45.82 42.28 -12.76
N GLU A 83 46.62 41.24 -12.95
CA GLU A 83 46.14 39.88 -13.27
C GLU A 83 45.40 39.25 -12.08
N VAL A 84 45.81 39.52 -10.84
CA VAL A 84 45.06 39.10 -9.64
C VAL A 84 43.78 39.91 -9.47
N GLU A 85 43.80 41.22 -9.71
CA GLU A 85 42.59 42.07 -9.70
C GLU A 85 41.61 41.65 -10.79
N GLU A 86 42.06 41.43 -12.03
CA GLU A 86 41.23 40.88 -13.10
C GLU A 86 40.72 39.49 -12.75
N ARG A 87 41.53 38.61 -12.16
CA ARG A 87 41.05 37.29 -11.71
C ARG A 87 40.09 37.37 -10.53
N LEU A 88 40.16 38.41 -9.70
CA LEU A 88 39.21 38.66 -8.62
C LEU A 88 37.91 39.28 -9.15
N LEU A 89 37.97 40.12 -10.19
CA LEU A 89 36.82 40.70 -10.89
C LEU A 89 36.11 39.66 -11.78
N HIS A 90 36.87 38.78 -12.45
CA HIS A 90 36.40 37.69 -13.30
C HIS A 90 36.17 36.38 -12.57
N LYS A 91 36.39 36.31 -11.25
CA LYS A 91 35.84 35.20 -10.47
C LYS A 91 34.34 35.20 -10.75
N PRO A 92 33.79 34.16 -11.41
CA PRO A 92 32.36 34.12 -11.63
C PRO A 92 31.76 34.23 -10.24
N LYS A 93 31.07 35.34 -9.95
CA LYS A 93 30.34 35.48 -8.70
C LYS A 93 29.56 34.19 -8.59
N LYS A 94 29.89 33.33 -7.61
CA LYS A 94 29.10 32.13 -7.33
C LYS A 94 27.69 32.65 -7.35
N LYS A 95 26.87 32.20 -8.32
CA LYS A 95 25.45 32.59 -8.38
C LYS A 95 25.00 32.57 -6.93
N PRO A 96 24.51 33.70 -6.36
CA PRO A 96 24.13 33.73 -4.96
C PRO A 96 23.35 32.46 -4.77
N ARG A 97 23.82 31.55 -3.89
CA ARG A 97 23.18 30.25 -3.69
C ARG A 97 21.72 30.59 -3.60
N ALA A 98 20.94 30.17 -4.60
CA ALA A 98 19.55 30.55 -4.71
C ALA A 98 19.00 30.40 -3.30
N SER A 99 18.38 31.46 -2.77
CA SER A 99 17.85 31.40 -1.41
C SER A 99 17.14 30.05 -1.30
N TRP A 100 17.27 29.31 -0.20
CA TRP A 100 16.68 27.97 -0.15
C TRP A 100 15.17 28.00 -0.49
N THR A 101 14.53 29.15 -0.27
CA THR A 101 13.19 29.52 -0.75
C THR A 101 13.03 29.52 -2.28
N GLU A 102 14.03 29.97 -3.05
CA GLU A 102 14.08 29.99 -4.52
C GLU A 102 14.35 28.60 -5.14
N GLU A 103 15.20 27.76 -4.52
CA GLU A 103 15.42 26.36 -4.93
C GLU A 103 14.20 25.46 -4.63
N LEU A 104 13.36 25.92 -3.70
CA LEU A 104 12.06 25.37 -3.34
C LEU A 104 10.91 26.24 -3.86
N ASN A 105 11.07 26.94 -4.99
CA ASN A 105 9.97 27.65 -5.63
C ASN A 105 8.89 26.65 -6.07
N LEU A 106 7.94 26.36 -5.17
CA LEU A 106 6.74 25.57 -5.44
C LEU A 106 5.93 26.18 -6.60
N ASP A 107 6.09 27.47 -6.86
CA ASP A 107 5.48 28.16 -8.00
C ASP A 107 5.98 27.61 -9.36
N LEU A 108 7.15 26.96 -9.41
CA LEU A 108 7.59 26.22 -10.59
C LEU A 108 6.78 24.94 -10.80
N LEU A 109 6.29 24.30 -9.72
CA LEU A 109 5.44 23.11 -9.81
C LEU A 109 4.06 23.47 -10.33
N ALA A 110 3.53 24.64 -9.97
CA ALA A 110 2.28 25.16 -10.52
C ALA A 110 2.35 25.28 -12.06
N ARG A 111 3.50 25.69 -12.62
CA ARG A 111 3.72 25.78 -14.07
C ARG A 111 3.72 24.43 -14.79
N LEU A 112 3.98 23.33 -14.08
CA LEU A 112 3.98 21.98 -14.66
C LEU A 112 2.55 21.46 -14.91
N GLY A 113 1.53 22.22 -14.52
CA GLY A 113 0.13 21.84 -14.66
C GLY A 113 -0.32 20.82 -13.62
N PRO A 114 -1.52 20.23 -13.81
CA PRO A 114 -2.07 19.27 -12.88
C PRO A 114 -1.28 17.96 -12.95
N ARG A 115 -0.84 17.49 -11.79
CA ARG A 115 -0.08 16.24 -11.64
C ARG A 115 -0.59 15.43 -10.47
N TRP A 116 -0.25 14.14 -10.46
CA TRP A 116 -0.47 13.27 -9.32
C TRP A 116 0.61 13.47 -8.27
N TRP A 117 0.18 13.60 -7.02
CA TRP A 117 1.01 13.77 -5.84
C TRP A 117 0.65 12.70 -4.82
N VAL A 118 1.65 12.18 -4.10
CA VAL A 118 1.40 11.27 -2.98
C VAL A 118 1.53 12.02 -1.67
N VAL A 119 0.48 11.92 -0.86
CA VAL A 119 0.38 12.50 0.48
C VAL A 119 0.45 11.37 1.50
N ARG A 120 1.30 11.52 2.51
CA ARG A 120 1.38 10.59 3.64
C ARG A 120 0.27 10.91 4.62
N VAL A 121 -0.47 9.87 5.03
CA VAL A 121 -1.60 9.98 5.94
C VAL A 121 -1.46 8.97 7.07
N SER A 122 -2.12 9.23 8.20
CA SER A 122 -2.24 8.26 9.28
C SER A 122 -2.83 6.93 8.77
N ARG A 123 -2.26 5.80 9.21
CA ARG A 123 -2.70 4.47 8.81
C ARG A 123 -4.07 4.09 9.39
N ALA A 124 -4.39 4.61 10.58
CA ALA A 124 -5.61 4.27 11.30
C ALA A 124 -6.85 4.93 10.67
N THR A 125 -6.74 6.19 10.29
CA THR A 125 -7.85 7.04 9.81
C THR A 125 -7.71 7.43 8.35
N GLY A 126 -7.01 6.62 7.54
CA GLY A 126 -6.66 6.98 6.16
C GLY A 126 -7.85 7.35 5.27
N HIS A 127 -8.94 6.59 5.36
CA HIS A 127 -10.16 6.85 4.58
C HIS A 127 -10.84 8.15 5.01
N GLU A 128 -11.03 8.35 6.32
CA GLU A 128 -11.65 9.56 6.86
C GLU A 128 -10.83 10.81 6.58
N THR A 129 -9.50 10.72 6.69
CA THR A 129 -8.61 11.83 6.38
C THR A 129 -8.62 12.17 4.89
N ALA A 130 -8.71 11.19 3.99
CA ALA A 130 -8.84 11.45 2.54
C ALA A 130 -10.13 12.23 2.21
N GLU A 131 -11.26 11.82 2.79
CA GLU A 131 -12.51 12.57 2.59
C GLU A 131 -12.48 13.94 3.26
N ARG A 132 -11.89 14.05 4.46
CA ARG A 132 -11.73 15.33 5.16
C ARG A 132 -10.87 16.29 4.36
N LEU A 133 -9.78 15.79 3.76
CA LEU A 133 -8.93 16.55 2.86
C LEU A 133 -9.69 17.03 1.62
N ALA A 134 -10.46 16.15 0.97
CA ALA A 134 -11.28 16.52 -0.18
C ALA A 134 -12.30 17.62 0.17
N ARG A 135 -12.99 17.48 1.31
CA ARG A 135 -13.93 18.48 1.83
C ARG A 135 -13.23 19.80 2.17
N ALA A 136 -12.02 19.74 2.74
CA ALA A 136 -11.24 20.91 3.10
C ALA A 136 -10.75 21.67 1.86
N LEU A 137 -10.27 20.96 0.84
CA LEU A 137 -9.83 21.54 -0.43
C LEU A 137 -10.99 22.19 -1.19
N ALA A 138 -12.15 21.53 -1.25
CA ALA A 138 -13.36 22.09 -1.87
C ALA A 138 -13.82 23.39 -1.21
N ARG A 139 -13.64 23.52 0.11
CA ARG A 139 -14.02 24.72 0.86
C ARG A 139 -12.99 25.85 0.74
N GLY A 140 -11.70 25.51 0.71
CA GLY A 140 -10.63 26.50 0.68
C GLY A 140 -10.36 27.06 -0.72
N PHE A 141 -10.48 26.22 -1.75
CA PHE A 141 -10.08 26.56 -3.11
C PHE A 141 -11.12 26.06 -4.12
N PRO A 142 -12.21 26.81 -4.36
CA PRO A 142 -13.27 26.41 -5.28
C PRO A 142 -12.82 26.36 -6.75
N ASP A 143 -11.83 27.17 -7.12
CA ASP A 143 -11.29 27.24 -8.49
C ASP A 143 -10.25 26.14 -8.78
N LEU A 144 -9.87 25.35 -7.77
CA LEU A 144 -8.89 24.29 -7.91
C LEU A 144 -9.55 23.01 -8.42
N GLU A 145 -9.17 22.57 -9.62
CA GLU A 145 -9.53 21.23 -10.08
C GLU A 145 -8.67 20.19 -9.36
N PHE A 146 -9.27 19.41 -8.45
CA PHE A 146 -8.57 18.35 -7.74
C PHE A 146 -9.31 17.00 -7.78
N LYS A 147 -8.56 15.90 -7.77
CA LYS A 147 -9.10 14.54 -7.60
C LYS A 147 -8.35 13.84 -6.48
N VAL A 148 -9.07 13.41 -5.45
CA VAL A 148 -8.50 12.64 -4.33
C VAL A 148 -8.83 11.17 -4.55
N TYR A 149 -7.81 10.33 -4.55
CA TYR A 149 -7.94 8.89 -4.70
C TYR A 149 -7.29 8.17 -3.52
N TYR A 150 -8.09 7.35 -2.84
CA TYR A 150 -7.64 6.48 -1.78
C TYR A 150 -7.92 5.02 -2.17
N PRO A 151 -6.90 4.26 -2.62
CA PRO A 151 -7.08 2.89 -3.07
C PRO A 151 -7.52 2.02 -1.89
N SER A 152 -8.79 1.64 -1.90
CA SER A 152 -9.43 0.81 -0.88
C SER A 152 -10.30 -0.25 -1.53
N VAL A 153 -10.15 -1.49 -1.06
CA VAL A 153 -10.93 -2.64 -1.51
C VAL A 153 -12.08 -2.84 -0.54
N ARG A 154 -13.28 -2.99 -1.09
CA ARG A 154 -14.49 -3.28 -0.34
C ARG A 154 -14.64 -4.78 -0.24
N GLU A 155 -14.29 -5.32 0.92
CA GLU A 155 -14.45 -6.74 1.22
C GLU A 155 -15.84 -6.94 1.81
N LYS A 156 -16.65 -7.78 1.13
CA LYS A 156 -17.98 -8.16 1.60
C LYS A 156 -17.83 -9.41 2.45
N ARG A 157 -18.43 -9.42 3.62
CA ARG A 157 -18.47 -10.60 4.49
C ARG A 157 -19.88 -10.80 5.00
N LYS A 158 -20.39 -12.04 4.89
CA LYS A 158 -21.65 -12.41 5.52
C LYS A 158 -21.47 -12.52 7.03
N LEU A 159 -22.35 -11.87 7.78
CA LEU A 159 -22.48 -12.11 9.22
C LEU A 159 -23.42 -13.29 9.46
N LYS A 160 -23.34 -13.87 10.67
CA LYS A 160 -24.18 -14.99 11.11
C LYS A 160 -25.69 -14.71 11.08
N ASN A 161 -26.06 -13.43 11.06
CA ASN A 161 -27.45 -12.95 10.97
C ASN A 161 -27.95 -12.82 9.51
N GLY A 162 -27.15 -13.21 8.51
CA GLY A 162 -27.50 -13.10 7.10
C GLY A 162 -27.30 -11.71 6.48
N SER A 163 -26.89 -10.70 7.25
CA SER A 163 -26.56 -9.38 6.68
C SER A 163 -25.14 -9.33 6.14
N ILE A 164 -24.93 -8.59 5.06
CA ILE A 164 -23.62 -8.40 4.44
C ILE A 164 -22.95 -7.18 5.08
N SER A 165 -21.81 -7.39 5.74
CA SER A 165 -20.94 -6.30 6.20
C SER A 165 -19.91 -5.99 5.14
N ILE A 166 -19.82 -4.72 4.75
CA ILE A 166 -18.83 -4.22 3.81
C ILE A 166 -17.73 -3.54 4.62
N LYS A 167 -16.52 -4.08 4.58
CA LYS A 167 -15.35 -3.49 5.23
C LYS A 167 -14.39 -2.97 4.16
N SER A 168 -14.00 -1.70 4.26
CA SER A 168 -13.01 -1.09 3.36
C SER A 168 -11.60 -1.39 3.87
N LYS A 169 -10.86 -2.23 3.16
CA LYS A 169 -9.45 -2.53 3.43
C LYS A 169 -8.57 -1.67 2.50
N PRO A 170 -7.70 -0.81 3.04
CA PRO A 170 -6.83 0.00 2.19
C PRO A 170 -5.71 -0.84 1.58
N LEU A 171 -5.41 -0.58 0.31
CA LEU A 171 -4.35 -1.27 -0.42
C LEU A 171 -2.97 -0.70 -0.11
N PHE A 172 -2.91 0.63 -0.01
CA PHE A 172 -1.70 1.36 0.34
C PHE A 172 -1.94 2.12 1.66
N PRO A 173 -1.75 1.48 2.82
CA PRO A 173 -2.01 2.11 4.10
C PRO A 173 -1.06 3.30 4.32
N GLY A 174 -1.65 4.48 4.52
CA GLY A 174 -0.93 5.72 4.77
C GLY A 174 -0.48 6.48 3.52
N CYS A 175 -0.96 6.12 2.34
CA CYS A 175 -0.77 6.87 1.10
C CYS A 175 -2.12 7.30 0.53
N VAL A 176 -2.26 8.60 0.24
CA VAL A 176 -3.39 9.17 -0.51
C VAL A 176 -2.83 9.82 -1.77
N PHE A 177 -3.50 9.60 -2.89
CA PHE A 177 -3.12 10.18 -4.17
C PHE A 177 -3.98 11.41 -4.44
N LEU A 178 -3.34 12.52 -4.77
CA LEU A 178 -3.99 13.79 -5.05
C LEU A 178 -3.57 14.25 -6.45
N HIS A 179 -4.53 14.39 -7.34
CA HIS A 179 -4.33 15.06 -8.62
C HIS A 179 -4.68 16.53 -8.45
N CYS A 180 -3.71 17.43 -8.53
CA CYS A 180 -3.97 18.87 -8.49
C CYS A 180 -2.80 19.67 -9.08
N THR A 181 -3.07 20.94 -9.41
CA THR A 181 -2.01 21.94 -9.60
C THR A 181 -1.47 22.32 -8.22
N LEU A 182 -0.16 22.16 -7.99
CA LEU A 182 0.42 22.35 -6.66
C LEU A 182 1.00 23.75 -6.50
N ASN A 183 0.28 24.60 -5.77
CA ASN A 183 0.74 25.93 -5.36
C ASN A 183 1.38 25.89 -3.96
N LYS A 184 2.12 26.94 -3.60
CA LYS A 184 2.65 27.12 -2.24
C LYS A 184 1.55 27.11 -1.18
N GLU A 185 0.45 27.83 -1.41
CA GLU A 185 -0.68 27.91 -0.48
C GLU A 185 -1.35 26.55 -0.27
N ILE A 186 -1.60 25.81 -1.37
CA ILE A 186 -2.20 24.48 -1.32
C ILE A 186 -1.29 23.50 -0.57
N HIS A 187 0.01 23.56 -0.83
CA HIS A 187 0.99 22.73 -0.13
C HIS A 187 1.04 23.02 1.38
N ASP A 188 0.98 24.28 1.78
CA ASP A 188 0.95 24.69 3.19
C ASP A 188 -0.37 24.26 3.85
N PHE A 189 -1.49 24.45 3.15
CA PHE A 189 -2.82 24.02 3.59
C PHE A 189 -2.94 22.51 3.82
N ILE A 190 -2.39 21.69 2.91
CA ILE A 190 -2.41 20.23 3.03
C ILE A 190 -1.58 19.77 4.24
N ARG A 191 -0.52 20.50 4.61
CA ARG A 191 0.30 20.17 5.79
C ARG A 191 -0.36 20.58 7.10
N GLU A 192 -1.22 21.59 7.08
CA GLU A 192 -2.00 22.02 8.25
C GLU A 192 -3.18 21.06 8.54
N CYS A 193 -3.62 20.30 7.54
CA CYS A 193 -4.72 19.36 7.70
C CYS A 193 -4.37 18.20 8.67
N ASP A 194 -5.29 17.93 9.59
CA ASP A 194 -5.10 16.90 10.61
C ASP A 194 -5.00 15.48 10.03
N GLY A 195 -4.07 14.71 10.59
CA GLY A 195 -3.74 13.35 10.15
C GLY A 195 -2.85 13.25 8.90
N ILE A 196 -2.37 14.38 8.37
CA ILE A 196 -1.46 14.42 7.22
C ILE A 196 -0.01 14.57 7.68
N GLY A 197 0.84 13.63 7.25
CA GLY A 197 2.29 13.62 7.53
C GLY A 197 3.14 14.37 6.51
N GLY A 198 2.50 14.99 5.51
CA GLY A 198 3.14 15.73 4.42
C GLY A 198 3.33 14.93 3.13
N PHE A 199 4.01 15.53 2.15
CA PHE A 199 4.22 14.92 0.84
C PHE A 199 5.36 13.90 0.82
N ILE A 200 5.25 12.97 -0.12
CA ILE A 200 6.33 12.05 -0.47
C ILE A 200 7.29 12.71 -1.46
N GLY A 201 8.58 12.56 -1.18
CA GLY A 201 9.64 13.05 -2.05
C GLY A 201 10.96 13.25 -1.31
N SER A 202 11.86 14.00 -1.93
CA SER A 202 13.20 14.24 -1.39
C SER A 202 13.15 15.21 -0.23
N ARG A 203 13.95 14.95 0.81
CA ARG A 203 14.09 15.85 1.94
C ARG A 203 14.96 17.04 1.52
N VAL A 204 14.38 18.23 1.49
CA VAL A 204 15.02 19.47 1.07
C VAL A 204 14.97 20.45 2.24
N GLY A 205 16.10 21.05 2.61
CA GLY A 205 16.18 21.88 3.82
C GLY A 205 17.54 21.81 4.50
N ASN A 206 17.82 22.82 5.32
CA ASN A 206 18.95 22.77 6.25
C ASN A 206 18.61 21.81 7.42
N THR A 207 19.60 21.29 8.14
CA THR A 207 19.46 20.30 9.24
C THR A 207 18.40 20.70 10.28
N LYS A 208 18.13 22.01 10.45
CA LYS A 208 17.14 22.54 11.41
C LYS A 208 15.70 22.69 10.89
N ARG A 209 15.48 22.76 9.57
CA ARG A 209 14.14 22.92 8.95
C ARG A 209 14.08 22.10 7.67
N GLN A 210 13.80 20.81 7.82
CA GLN A 210 13.67 19.89 6.70
C GLN A 210 12.20 19.86 6.23
N ILE A 211 12.00 20.09 4.93
CA ILE A 211 10.70 19.96 4.27
C ILE A 211 10.83 18.88 3.19
N ASN A 212 9.82 18.05 3.01
CA ASN A 212 9.81 17.12 1.88
C ASN A 212 9.35 17.86 0.63
N LYS A 213 10.23 17.96 -0.37
CA LYS A 213 9.86 18.48 -1.68
C LYS A 213 8.97 17.44 -2.37
N PRO A 214 7.73 17.81 -2.75
CA PRO A 214 6.79 16.88 -3.35
C PRO A 214 7.35 16.37 -4.68
N LYS A 215 7.38 15.04 -4.84
CA LYS A 215 7.74 14.40 -6.10
C LYS A 215 6.47 14.12 -6.90
N PRO A 216 6.36 14.58 -8.16
CA PRO A 216 5.23 14.21 -9.00
C PRO A 216 5.30 12.71 -9.32
N VAL A 217 4.15 12.07 -9.32
CA VAL A 217 3.96 10.69 -9.76
C VAL A 217 3.72 10.70 -11.26
N GLU A 218 4.39 9.78 -11.96
CA GLU A 218 4.16 9.60 -13.39
C GLU A 218 2.81 8.92 -13.64
N VAL A 219 2.19 9.21 -14.79
CA VAL A 219 0.85 8.70 -15.10
C VAL A 219 0.85 7.17 -15.15
N ASP A 220 1.89 6.56 -15.71
CA ASP A 220 2.06 5.10 -15.82
C ASP A 220 2.09 4.42 -14.45
N GLU A 221 2.74 5.03 -13.45
CA GLU A 221 2.78 4.51 -12.07
C GLU A 221 1.39 4.53 -11.44
N MET A 222 0.62 5.59 -11.71
CA MET A 222 -0.75 5.73 -11.22
C MET A 222 -1.70 4.72 -11.89
N GLU A 223 -1.53 4.48 -13.19
CA GLU A 223 -2.28 3.45 -13.92
C GLU A 223 -2.02 2.04 -13.38
N ALA A 224 -0.77 1.74 -13.02
CA ALA A 224 -0.44 0.49 -12.35
C ALA A 224 -1.17 0.35 -11.01
N VAL A 225 -1.21 1.42 -10.20
CA VAL A 225 -1.97 1.46 -8.93
C VAL A 225 -3.47 1.24 -9.18
N PHE A 226 -4.06 1.89 -10.19
CA PHE A 226 -5.46 1.72 -10.54
C PHE A 226 -5.77 0.29 -11.01
N LYS A 227 -4.88 -0.30 -11.82
CA LYS A 227 -5.02 -1.67 -12.31
C LYS A 227 -4.98 -2.67 -11.16
N GLN A 228 -4.00 -2.52 -10.25
CA GLN A 228 -3.90 -3.35 -9.05
C GLN A 228 -5.16 -3.21 -8.18
N ALA A 229 -5.62 -1.98 -7.94
CA ALA A 229 -6.80 -1.77 -7.13
C ALA A 229 -8.07 -2.38 -7.73
N LYS A 230 -8.21 -2.33 -9.06
CA LYS A 230 -9.32 -2.95 -9.78
C LYS A 230 -9.26 -4.48 -9.71
N GLU A 231 -8.07 -5.06 -9.88
CA GLU A 231 -7.86 -6.51 -9.80
C GLU A 231 -8.12 -7.03 -8.38
N GLU A 232 -7.63 -6.35 -7.35
CA GLU A 232 -7.87 -6.72 -5.96
C GLU A 232 -9.35 -6.57 -5.57
N GLN A 233 -10.05 -5.56 -6.11
CA GLN A 233 -11.50 -5.43 -5.94
C GLN A 233 -12.25 -6.60 -6.60
N GLN A 234 -11.88 -6.96 -7.83
CA GLN A 234 -12.49 -8.10 -8.54
C GLN A 234 -12.22 -9.42 -7.82
N LYS A 235 -11.01 -9.62 -7.32
CA LYS A 235 -10.64 -10.80 -6.55
C LYS A 235 -11.46 -10.91 -5.25
N ALA A 236 -11.67 -9.80 -4.55
CA ALA A 236 -12.50 -9.79 -3.35
C ALA A 236 -13.98 -10.07 -3.67
N ASP A 237 -14.51 -9.50 -4.75
CA ASP A 237 -15.88 -9.78 -5.20
C ASP A 237 -16.05 -11.22 -5.72
N GLN A 238 -15.01 -11.80 -6.34
CA GLN A 238 -14.99 -13.19 -6.79
C GLN A 238 -14.93 -14.16 -5.62
N ALA A 239 -14.02 -13.92 -4.66
CA ALA A 239 -13.92 -14.73 -3.45
C ALA A 239 -15.24 -14.76 -2.68
N PHE A 240 -15.92 -13.61 -2.57
CA PHE A 240 -17.24 -13.55 -1.96
C PHE A 240 -18.27 -14.44 -2.69
N LYS A 241 -18.32 -14.40 -4.04
CA LYS A 241 -19.23 -15.25 -4.83
C LYS A 241 -18.91 -16.73 -4.70
N GLU A 242 -17.63 -17.08 -4.66
CA GLU A 242 -17.18 -18.47 -4.47
C GLU A 242 -17.60 -18.98 -3.09
N GLU A 243 -17.43 -18.18 -2.02
CA GLU A 243 -17.94 -18.51 -0.68
C GLU A 243 -19.47 -18.71 -0.69
N GLU A 244 -20.24 -17.85 -1.40
CA GLU A 244 -21.69 -18.06 -1.52
C GLU A 244 -22.03 -19.37 -2.23
N GLN A 245 -21.31 -19.68 -3.31
CA GLN A 245 -21.55 -20.90 -4.08
C GLN A 245 -21.19 -22.15 -3.28
N GLU A 246 -20.09 -22.14 -2.53
CA GLU A 246 -19.70 -23.23 -1.63
C GLU A 246 -20.74 -23.45 -0.53
N GLU A 247 -21.24 -22.38 0.10
CA GLU A 247 -22.35 -22.47 1.06
C GLU A 247 -23.59 -23.10 0.41
N HIS A 248 -23.99 -22.64 -0.76
CA HIS A 248 -25.16 -23.17 -1.48
C HIS A 248 -24.98 -24.63 -1.90
N VAL A 249 -23.78 -25.03 -2.34
CA VAL A 249 -23.45 -26.42 -2.68
C VAL A 249 -23.48 -27.29 -1.44
N ASN A 250 -22.87 -26.86 -0.32
CA ASN A 250 -22.85 -27.61 0.93
C ASN A 250 -24.26 -27.79 1.52
N ILE A 251 -25.09 -26.74 1.47
CA ILE A 251 -26.51 -26.84 1.86
C ILE A 251 -27.23 -27.84 0.96
N ARG A 252 -27.01 -27.78 -0.36
CA ARG A 252 -27.64 -28.71 -1.33
C ARG A 252 -27.18 -30.16 -1.12
N GLU A 253 -25.91 -30.39 -0.84
CA GLU A 253 -25.38 -31.72 -0.51
C GLU A 253 -25.93 -32.25 0.81
N SER A 254 -26.01 -31.39 1.83
CA SER A 254 -26.63 -31.72 3.12
C SER A 254 -28.11 -32.10 2.97
N ILE A 255 -28.87 -31.37 2.14
CA ILE A 255 -30.27 -31.71 1.82
C ILE A 255 -30.34 -33.06 1.09
N LYS A 256 -29.50 -33.28 0.06
CA LYS A 256 -29.45 -34.58 -0.65
C LYS A 256 -29.10 -35.75 0.27
N LEU A 257 -28.18 -35.58 1.22
CA LEU A 257 -27.82 -36.61 2.19
C LEU A 257 -28.98 -36.91 3.15
N LYS A 258 -29.68 -35.88 3.63
CA LYS A 258 -30.90 -36.03 4.45
C LYS A 258 -31.99 -36.78 3.67
N ASP A 259 -32.26 -36.41 2.42
CA ASP A 259 -33.27 -37.07 1.57
C ASP A 259 -32.93 -38.54 1.33
N LYS A 260 -31.66 -38.85 1.04
CA LYS A 260 -31.18 -40.24 0.93
C LYS A 260 -31.38 -41.02 2.23
N MET A 261 -31.06 -40.43 3.37
CA MET A 261 -31.25 -41.08 4.67
C MET A 261 -32.73 -41.32 4.98
N ILE A 262 -33.60 -40.33 4.71
CA ILE A 262 -35.05 -40.44 4.85
C ILE A 262 -35.62 -41.55 3.95
N SER A 263 -35.14 -41.66 2.71
CA SER A 263 -35.57 -42.72 1.79
C SER A 263 -35.17 -44.13 2.27
N ARG A 264 -34.03 -44.25 2.96
CA ARG A 264 -33.56 -45.51 3.57
C ARG A 264 -34.41 -45.88 4.79
N LEU A 265 -34.67 -44.91 5.66
CA LEU A 265 -35.54 -45.08 6.82
C LEU A 265 -36.95 -45.52 6.41
N LYS A 266 -37.52 -44.88 5.37
CA LYS A 266 -38.87 -45.21 4.88
C LYS A 266 -38.98 -46.60 4.23
N LYS A 267 -37.86 -47.15 3.75
CA LYS A 267 -37.76 -48.50 3.20
C LYS A 267 -37.59 -49.56 4.28
N GLU A 268 -37.09 -49.19 5.45
CA GLU A 268 -37.01 -50.05 6.64
C GLU A 268 -38.32 -50.05 7.44
N THR A 269 -39.12 -48.97 7.39
CA THR A 269 -40.44 -48.91 8.05
C THR A 269 -41.58 -49.56 7.25
N SER A 270 -41.33 -50.15 6.07
CA SER A 270 -42.33 -50.92 5.31
C SER A 270 -42.25 -52.43 5.54
N ASN A 271 -41.43 -52.90 6.49
CA ASN A 271 -41.32 -54.32 6.82
C ASN A 271 -41.22 -54.57 8.33
N SER A 272 -42.17 -54.02 9.10
CA SER A 272 -42.51 -54.51 10.44
C SER A 272 -43.95 -54.17 10.78
N GLY A 273 -44.87 -54.95 10.22
CA GLY A 273 -46.13 -55.25 10.91
C GLY A 273 -45.83 -56.03 12.18
N LYS A 274 -45.28 -55.36 13.21
CA LYS A 274 -45.15 -55.92 14.56
C LYS A 274 -46.44 -55.55 15.28
N GLY A 275 -47.30 -56.56 15.42
CA GLY A 275 -48.63 -56.43 16.00
C GLY A 275 -48.58 -55.70 17.33
N HIS A 276 -49.48 -54.75 17.50
CA HIS A 276 -49.90 -54.32 18.82
C HIS A 276 -50.32 -55.59 19.57
N LYS A 277 -49.47 -56.07 20.47
CA LYS A 277 -49.88 -57.05 21.47
C LYS A 277 -51.05 -56.40 22.19
N SER A 278 -52.23 -57.00 22.12
CA SER A 278 -53.41 -56.53 22.81
C SER A 278 -53.10 -56.43 24.30
N LEU A 279 -52.94 -55.21 24.81
CA LEU A 279 -52.79 -54.95 26.24
C LEU A 279 -54.13 -55.27 26.91
N ILE A 280 -54.15 -56.30 27.74
CA ILE A 280 -55.33 -56.70 28.51
C ILE A 280 -55.19 -56.12 29.93
N PRO A 281 -56.22 -55.48 30.50
CA PRO A 281 -56.21 -55.03 31.89
C PRO A 281 -55.87 -56.18 32.86
N GLY A 282 -54.99 -55.93 33.82
CA GLY A 282 -54.53 -56.89 34.83
C GLY A 282 -53.15 -57.51 34.58
N VAL A 283 -52.56 -57.30 33.40
CA VAL A 283 -51.21 -57.80 33.05
C VAL A 283 -50.13 -56.88 33.66
N PRO A 284 -48.98 -57.43 34.12
CA PRO A 284 -47.84 -56.61 34.51
C PRO A 284 -47.26 -55.88 33.29
N VAL A 285 -47.02 -54.59 33.45
CA VAL A 285 -46.49 -53.72 32.40
C VAL A 285 -45.28 -52.97 32.91
N ARG A 286 -44.31 -52.72 32.02
CA ARG A 286 -43.08 -51.98 32.31
C ARG A 286 -43.10 -50.65 31.57
N VAL A 287 -42.71 -49.59 32.27
CA VAL A 287 -42.62 -48.25 31.69
C VAL A 287 -41.29 -48.09 30.92
N LEU A 288 -41.38 -47.66 29.67
CA LEU A 288 -40.24 -47.41 28.78
C LEU A 288 -39.71 -45.98 28.84
N SER A 289 -40.54 -45.00 29.22
CA SER A 289 -40.19 -43.57 29.15
C SER A 289 -40.86 -42.77 30.27
N GLY A 290 -40.19 -41.69 30.71
CA GLY A 290 -40.68 -40.77 31.74
C GLY A 290 -40.00 -40.92 33.11
N PRO A 291 -40.46 -40.18 34.14
CA PRO A 291 -39.85 -40.21 35.47
C PRO A 291 -39.98 -41.57 36.18
N PHE A 292 -40.83 -42.46 35.67
CA PHE A 292 -41.07 -43.81 36.19
C PHE A 292 -40.52 -44.90 35.26
N THR A 293 -39.54 -44.59 34.41
CA THR A 293 -38.89 -45.56 33.51
C THR A 293 -38.31 -46.75 34.31
N GLU A 294 -38.39 -47.96 33.75
CA GLU A 294 -38.00 -49.26 34.37
C GLU A 294 -38.88 -49.74 35.54
N PHE A 295 -39.85 -48.94 36.01
CA PHE A 295 -40.80 -49.45 37.00
C PHE A 295 -41.76 -50.45 36.38
N THR A 296 -42.03 -51.52 37.12
CA THR A 296 -43.03 -52.53 36.76
C THR A 296 -44.28 -52.32 37.61
N GLY A 297 -45.43 -52.22 36.96
CA GLY A 297 -46.74 -52.04 37.60
C GLY A 297 -47.78 -52.97 37.01
N ARG A 298 -49.01 -52.94 37.53
CA ARG A 298 -50.16 -53.66 36.97
C ARG A 298 -51.06 -52.69 36.24
N LEU A 299 -51.43 -53.02 35.00
CA LEU A 299 -52.38 -52.22 34.23
C LEU A 299 -53.78 -52.36 34.85
N LYS A 300 -54.36 -51.26 35.36
CA LYS A 300 -55.72 -51.27 35.95
C LYS A 300 -56.78 -50.98 34.90
N GLU A 301 -56.58 -49.94 34.12
CA GLU A 301 -57.56 -49.46 33.15
C GLU A 301 -56.85 -48.99 31.88
N LEU A 302 -57.49 -49.20 30.73
CA LEU A 302 -56.96 -48.86 29.42
C LEU A 302 -58.00 -48.06 28.63
N ASP A 303 -57.75 -46.76 28.49
CA ASP A 303 -58.56 -45.84 27.71
C ASP A 303 -58.07 -45.79 26.26
N LEU A 304 -58.56 -46.71 25.44
CA LEU A 304 -58.27 -46.76 24.01
C LEU A 304 -58.70 -45.48 23.26
N LYS A 305 -59.70 -44.74 23.78
CA LYS A 305 -60.19 -43.50 23.15
C LYS A 305 -59.24 -42.33 23.33
N ASN A 306 -58.57 -42.25 24.47
CA ASN A 306 -57.69 -41.14 24.83
C ASN A 306 -56.21 -41.50 24.68
N GLY A 307 -55.89 -42.76 24.39
CA GLY A 307 -54.52 -43.24 24.31
C GLY A 307 -53.81 -43.30 25.67
N LYS A 308 -54.56 -43.40 26.76
CA LYS A 308 -54.05 -43.39 28.14
C LYS A 308 -54.27 -44.73 28.83
N ALA A 309 -53.33 -45.09 29.68
CA ALA A 309 -53.29 -46.32 30.45
C ALA A 309 -53.01 -45.98 31.92
N THR A 310 -53.91 -46.37 32.81
CA THR A 310 -53.72 -46.16 34.25
C THR A 310 -53.02 -47.39 34.84
N VAL A 311 -51.79 -47.19 35.30
CA VAL A 311 -50.92 -48.25 35.83
C VAL A 311 -50.76 -48.07 37.34
N GLY A 312 -50.98 -49.15 38.09
CA GLY A 312 -50.74 -49.21 39.53
C GLY A 312 -49.33 -49.72 39.84
N PHE A 313 -48.52 -48.91 40.52
CA PHE A 313 -47.19 -49.25 41.02
C PHE A 313 -47.24 -49.49 42.53
N MET A 314 -46.43 -50.42 43.03
CA MET A 314 -46.21 -50.56 44.48
C MET A 314 -44.98 -49.74 44.88
N LEU A 315 -45.21 -48.56 45.47
CA LEU A 315 -44.15 -47.68 45.98
C LEU A 315 -44.22 -47.66 47.51
N PHE A 316 -43.13 -48.03 48.18
CA PHE A 316 -43.02 -48.00 49.65
C PHE A 316 -44.13 -48.80 50.38
N GLY A 317 -44.57 -49.91 49.79
CA GLY A 317 -45.65 -50.74 50.34
C GLY A 317 -47.06 -50.15 50.18
N LYS A 318 -47.23 -49.07 49.40
CA LYS A 318 -48.52 -48.48 49.02
C LYS A 318 -48.73 -48.55 47.50
N GLU A 319 -49.94 -48.90 47.08
CA GLU A 319 -50.34 -48.87 45.66
C GLU A 319 -50.58 -47.41 45.23
N SER A 320 -49.88 -46.95 44.20
CA SER A 320 -50.00 -45.61 43.61
C SER A 320 -50.37 -45.73 42.13
N PHE A 321 -51.36 -44.95 41.67
CA PHE A 321 -51.84 -44.98 40.28
C PHE A 321 -51.27 -43.80 39.49
N VAL A 322 -50.80 -44.07 38.27
CA VAL A 322 -50.27 -43.05 37.35
C VAL A 322 -50.83 -43.29 35.96
N ASP A 323 -51.27 -42.21 35.31
CA ASP A 323 -51.72 -42.24 33.93
C ASP A 323 -50.53 -42.06 32.99
N LEU A 324 -50.34 -43.03 32.09
CA LEU A 324 -49.27 -43.05 31.10
C LEU A 324 -49.87 -43.21 29.69
N GLU A 325 -49.14 -42.80 28.67
CA GLU A 325 -49.54 -43.03 27.29
C GLU A 325 -49.24 -44.47 26.87
N ILE A 326 -50.05 -45.04 25.97
CA ILE A 326 -49.88 -46.42 25.48
C ILE A 326 -48.48 -46.64 24.88
N ASP A 327 -47.89 -45.62 24.26
CA ASP A 327 -46.56 -45.68 23.64
C ASP A 327 -45.41 -45.73 24.66
N GLN A 328 -45.67 -45.34 25.91
CA GLN A 328 -44.67 -45.30 26.99
C GLN A 328 -44.65 -46.58 27.82
N VAL A 329 -45.51 -47.55 27.52
CA VAL A 329 -45.71 -48.75 28.33
C VAL A 329 -45.55 -49.99 27.45
N ASP A 330 -44.76 -50.96 27.92
CA ASP A 330 -44.58 -52.26 27.27
C ASP A 330 -45.14 -53.38 28.15
N ALA A 331 -45.61 -54.46 27.52
CA ALA A 331 -46.00 -55.65 28.27
C ALA A 331 -44.74 -56.28 28.87
N ALA A 332 -44.71 -56.42 30.21
CA ALA A 332 -43.63 -57.15 30.85
C ALA A 332 -43.82 -58.62 30.48
N ASN A 333 -43.05 -59.13 29.52
CA ASN A 333 -43.02 -60.56 29.23
C ASN A 333 -42.38 -61.22 30.46
N THR A 334 -43.18 -61.96 31.23
CA THR A 334 -42.67 -62.87 32.27
C THR A 334 -41.84 -63.98 31.64
#